data_AF-A0A959Z6W2-F1
#
_entry.id   AF-A0A959Z6W2-F1
#
_cell.length_a   1.000
_cell.length_b   1.000
_cell.length_c   1.000
_cell.angle_alpha   90.00
_cell.angle_beta   90.00
_cell.angle_gamma   90.00
#
_symmetry.space_group_name_H-M   'P 1'
#
loop_
_entity.id
_entity.type
_entity.pdbx_description
1 polymer ?
#
loop_
_entity_poly.entity_id
_entity_poly.type
_entity_poly.pdbx_seq_one_letter_code
_entity_poly.pdbx_strand_id
1 'polypeptide(L)'
;MAFKDLDPLLHNQLRLSIISLLIGVESAEFKYLLDKTEATRGNLSVQITKLKDAGYVDVKKTFRNNYPLTTCKITAKGVDAFEKYVDAISGYLNK
;
A
#
# COMPACT_ATOMS: atom_id res chain seq x y z
N MET A 1 24.18 -18.60 -0.98
CA MET A 1 23.27 -17.66 -1.68
C MET A 1 22.94 -16.55 -0.70
N ALA A 2 23.18 -15.29 -1.04
CA ALA A 2 22.85 -14.16 -0.17
C ALA A 2 21.34 -13.88 -0.24
N PHE A 3 20.75 -13.44 0.87
CA PHE A 3 19.35 -12.99 0.87
C PHE A 3 19.20 -11.74 0.01
N LYS A 4 18.06 -11.62 -0.69
CA LYS A 4 17.73 -10.40 -1.43
C LYS A 4 17.37 -9.29 -0.45
N ASP A 5 17.75 -8.06 -0.78
CA ASP A 5 17.35 -6.90 0.01
C ASP A 5 15.83 -6.72 -0.04
N LEU A 6 15.24 -6.43 1.12
CA LEU A 6 13.82 -6.09 1.23
C LEU A 6 13.62 -4.63 0.87
N ASP A 7 12.55 -4.34 0.13
CA ASP A 7 12.11 -2.96 -0.11
C ASP A 7 11.87 -2.26 1.25
N PRO A 8 12.67 -1.25 1.62
CA PRO A 8 12.56 -0.60 2.94
C PRO A 8 11.28 0.22 3.09
N LEU A 9 10.62 0.57 1.98
CA LEU A 9 9.30 1.20 1.98
C LEU A 9 8.21 0.18 2.31
N LEU A 10 8.30 -1.05 1.80
CA LEU A 10 7.32 -2.11 2.11
C LEU A 10 7.64 -2.89 3.38
N HIS A 11 8.87 -2.79 3.90
CA HIS A 11 9.27 -3.32 5.19
C HIS A 11 8.75 -2.50 6.39
N ASN A 12 7.46 -2.19 6.34
CA ASN A 12 6.69 -1.57 7.39
C ASN A 12 5.29 -2.16 7.33
N GLN A 13 4.83 -2.70 8.46
CA GLN A 13 3.58 -3.45 8.54
C GLN A 13 2.38 -2.72 7.91
N LEU A 14 2.18 -1.44 8.24
CA LEU A 14 1.00 -0.70 7.74
C LEU A 14 1.09 -0.43 6.23
N ARG A 15 2.26 -0.06 5.71
CA ARG A 15 2.45 0.14 4.27
C ARG A 15 2.23 -1.17 3.50
N LEU A 16 2.73 -2.28 4.03
CA LEU A 16 2.50 -3.61 3.47
C LEU A 16 1.01 -3.95 3.45
N SER A 17 0.29 -3.78 4.57
CA SER A 17 -1.15 -4.04 4.65
C SER A 17 -1.95 -3.20 3.64
N ILE A 18 -1.61 -1.92 3.46
CA ILE A 18 -2.27 -1.04 2.47
C ILE A 18 -2.08 -1.59 1.05
N ILE A 19 -0.85 -1.92 0.67
CA ILE A 19 -0.53 -2.44 -0.67
C ILE A 19 -1.19 -3.81 -0.91
N SER A 20 -1.15 -4.70 0.08
CA SER A 20 -1.81 -6.01 0.03
C SER A 20 -3.33 -5.91 -0.12
N LEU A 21 -3.97 -4.89 0.46
CA LEU A 21 -5.40 -4.65 0.25
C LEU A 21 -5.67 -4.12 -1.17
N LEU A 22 -4.82 -3.21 -1.66
CA LEU A 22 -5.00 -2.57 -2.96
C LEU A 22 -4.67 -3.49 -4.15
N ILE A 23 -3.83 -4.52 -3.99
CA ILE A 23 -3.51 -5.43 -5.10
C ILE A 23 -4.69 -6.31 -5.53
N GLY A 24 -5.63 -6.58 -4.62
CA GLY A 24 -6.82 -7.39 -4.89
C GLY A 24 -8.02 -6.62 -5.44
N VAL A 25 -7.91 -5.31 -5.61
CA VAL A 25 -9.04 -4.44 -6.02
C VAL A 25 -8.59 -3.39 -7.03
N GLU A 26 -9.52 -2.90 -7.86
CA GLU A 26 -9.19 -1.81 -8.80
C GLU A 26 -8.83 -0.51 -8.06
N SER A 27 -9.55 -0.22 -6.97
CA SER A 27 -9.28 0.89 -6.06
C SER A 27 -10.04 0.70 -4.75
N ALA A 28 -9.62 1.41 -3.70
CA ALA A 28 -10.30 1.40 -2.40
C ALA A 28 -10.47 2.80 -1.83
N GLU A 29 -11.59 3.05 -1.17
CA GLU A 29 -11.81 4.29 -0.42
C GLU A 29 -10.93 4.33 0.83
N PHE A 30 -10.50 5.53 1.23
CA PHE A 30 -9.70 5.72 2.47
C PHE A 30 -10.39 5.10 3.68
N LYS A 31 -11.73 5.20 3.76
CA LYS A 31 -12.52 4.59 4.84
C LYS A 31 -12.38 3.07 4.87
N TYR A 32 -12.43 2.41 3.71
CA TYR A 32 -12.23 0.96 3.64
C TYR A 32 -10.83 0.57 4.15
N LEU A 33 -9.79 1.30 3.73
CA LEU A 33 -8.43 1.05 4.22
C LEU A 33 -8.30 1.30 5.72
N LEU A 34 -8.96 2.33 6.24
CA LEU A 34 -9.00 2.63 7.68
C LEU A 34 -9.64 1.49 8.47
N ASP A 35 -10.80 1.02 8.02
CA ASP A 35 -11.56 -0.04 8.68
C ASP A 35 -10.82 -1.39 8.63
N LYS A 36 -10.09 -1.67 7.54
CA LYS A 36 -9.34 -2.94 7.37
C LYS A 36 -7.96 -2.94 8.01
N THR A 37 -7.32 -1.80 8.17
CA THR A 37 -5.99 -1.72 8.77
C THR A 37 -6.02 -1.41 10.26
N GLU A 38 -7.18 -1.03 10.81
CA GLU A 38 -7.37 -0.60 12.20
C GLU A 38 -6.43 0.54 12.63
N ALA A 39 -5.86 1.25 11.65
CA ALA A 39 -4.95 2.36 11.88
C ALA A 39 -5.71 3.60 12.33
N THR A 40 -5.01 4.54 12.96
CA THR A 40 -5.57 5.87 13.16
C THR A 40 -5.61 6.64 11.84
N ARG A 41 -6.58 7.54 11.71
CA ARG A 41 -6.76 8.39 10.52
C ARG A 41 -5.48 9.15 10.13
N GLY A 42 -4.79 9.71 11.13
CA GLY A 42 -3.53 10.44 10.93
C GLY A 42 -2.40 9.54 10.43
N ASN A 43 -2.21 8.38 11.05
CA ASN A 43 -1.16 7.44 10.64
C ASN A 43 -1.40 6.91 9.23
N LEU A 44 -2.64 6.50 8.91
CA LEU A 44 -2.98 6.02 7.58
C LEU A 44 -2.75 7.08 6.50
N SER A 45 -3.13 8.34 6.76
CA SER A 45 -2.87 9.47 5.85
C SER A 45 -1.39 9.65 5.55
N VAL A 46 -0.54 9.60 6.59
CA VAL A 46 0.92 9.71 6.43
C VAL A 46 1.48 8.56 5.62
N GLN A 47 1.07 7.31 5.88
CA GLN A 47 1.57 6.15 5.13
C GLN A 47 1.11 6.16 3.67
N ILE A 48 -0.14 6.49 3.39
CA ILE A 48 -0.66 6.63 2.01
C ILE A 48 0.12 7.72 1.27
N THR A 49 0.41 8.85 1.94
CA THR A 49 1.20 9.93 1.34
C THR A 49 2.60 9.45 0.97
N LYS A 50 3.29 8.72 1.86
CA LYS A 50 4.61 8.13 1.58
C LYS A 50 4.58 7.15 0.41
N LEU A 51 3.56 6.28 0.34
CA LEU A 51 3.38 5.35 -0.77
C LEU A 51 3.11 6.09 -2.09
N LYS A 52 2.33 7.16 -2.05
CA LYS A 52 2.04 8.02 -3.20
C LYS A 52 3.27 8.78 -3.68
N ASP A 53 4.04 9.36 -2.77
CA ASP A 53 5.27 10.08 -3.10
C ASP A 53 6.34 9.14 -3.68
N ALA A 54 6.37 7.87 -3.27
CA ALA A 54 7.20 6.83 -3.88
C ALA A 54 6.65 6.32 -5.24
N GLY A 55 5.43 6.71 -5.62
CA GLY A 55 4.74 6.28 -6.83
C GLY A 55 4.16 4.86 -6.77
N TYR A 56 3.97 4.29 -5.57
CA TYR A 56 3.40 2.93 -5.41
C TYR A 56 1.87 2.95 -5.40
N VAL A 57 1.29 4.09 -5.02
CA VAL A 57 -0.16 4.28 -4.93
C VAL A 57 -0.56 5.61 -5.55
N ASP A 58 -1.58 5.60 -6.40
CA ASP A 58 -2.27 6.81 -6.84
C ASP A 58 -3.38 7.17 -5.85
N VAL A 59 -3.50 8.46 -5.57
CA VAL A 59 -4.52 9.01 -4.66
C VAL A 59 -5.38 10.01 -5.41
N LYS A 60 -6.67 9.69 -5.56
CA LYS A 60 -7.65 10.57 -6.21
C LYS A 60 -8.59 11.16 -5.15
N LYS A 61 -8.69 12.49 -5.13
CA LYS A 61 -9.67 13.23 -4.33
C LYS A 61 -10.82 13.68 -5.22
N THR A 62 -12.04 13.35 -4.84
CA THR A 62 -13.27 13.72 -5.53
C THR A 62 -14.31 14.19 -4.54
N PHE A 63 -15.48 14.60 -5.02
CA PHE A 63 -16.64 14.89 -4.18
C PHE A 63 -17.78 13.92 -4.54
N ARG A 64 -18.43 13.36 -3.52
CA ARG A 64 -19.65 12.56 -3.67
C ARG A 64 -20.70 13.17 -2.74
N ASN A 65 -21.81 13.67 -3.31
CA ASN A 65 -22.89 14.32 -2.57
C ASN A 65 -22.41 15.47 -1.65
N ASN A 66 -21.55 16.36 -2.14
CA ASN A 66 -20.89 17.43 -1.39
C ASN A 66 -19.90 17.01 -0.29
N TYR A 67 -19.56 15.72 -0.16
CA TYR A 67 -18.54 15.25 0.77
C TYR A 67 -17.24 14.87 0.06
N PRO A 68 -16.06 15.21 0.62
CA PRO A 68 -14.77 14.81 0.06
C PRO A 68 -14.59 13.30 0.15
N LEU A 69 -14.22 12.69 -0.97
CA LEU A 69 -13.95 11.27 -1.10
C LEU A 69 -12.50 11.08 -1.57
N THR A 70 -11.73 10.31 -0.80
CA THR A 70 -10.36 9.93 -1.18
C THR A 70 -10.35 8.45 -1.55
N THR A 71 -9.87 8.16 -2.75
CA THR A 71 -9.72 6.81 -3.29
C THR A 71 -8.26 6.55 -3.60
N CYS A 72 -7.78 5.36 -3.23
CA CYS A 72 -6.41 4.91 -3.46
C CYS A 72 -6.40 3.74 -4.45
N LYS A 73 -5.41 3.71 -5.33
CA LYS A 73 -5.21 2.63 -6.31
C LYS A 73 -3.73 2.27 -6.37
N ILE A 74 -3.40 0.98 -6.40
CA ILE A 74 -2.01 0.56 -6.62
C ILE A 74 -1.59 0.88 -8.06
N THR A 75 -0.38 1.38 -8.23
CA THR A 75 0.20 1.66 -9.56
C THR A 75 0.93 0.42 -10.09
N ALA A 76 1.28 0.40 -11.37
CA ALA A 76 2.14 -0.65 -11.93
C ALA A 76 3.48 -0.77 -11.16
N LYS A 77 4.10 0.37 -10.81
CA LYS A 77 5.32 0.40 -9.99
C LYS A 77 5.10 -0.21 -8.60
N GLY A 78 3.94 0.05 -7.99
CA GLY A 78 3.58 -0.52 -6.69
C GLY A 78 3.37 -2.04 -6.75
N VAL A 79 2.76 -2.54 -7.83
CA VAL A 79 2.62 -4.00 -8.10
C VAL A 79 4.00 -4.64 -8.20
N ASP A 80 4.87 -4.11 -9.07
CA ASP A 80 6.24 -4.63 -9.25
C ASP A 80 7.03 -4.63 -7.93
N ALA A 81 6.91 -3.56 -7.13
CA ALA A 81 7.58 -3.46 -5.84
C ALA A 81 7.08 -4.50 -4.84
N PHE A 82 5.76 -4.75 -4.81
CA PHE A 82 5.14 -5.74 -3.95
C PHE A 82 5.57 -7.16 -4.33
N GLU A 83 5.54 -7.50 -5.60
CA GLU A 83 5.96 -8.83 -6.09
C GLU A 83 7.43 -9.10 -5.76
N LYS A 84 8.31 -8.13 -6.00
CA LYS A 84 9.74 -8.22 -5.62
C LYS A 84 9.93 -8.40 -4.13
N TYR A 85 9.13 -7.71 -3.31
CA TYR A 85 9.20 -7.82 -1.85
C TYR A 85 8.75 -9.22 -1.37
N VAL A 86 7.66 -9.76 -1.92
CA VAL A 86 7.16 -11.10 -1.59
C VAL A 86 8.15 -12.18 -2.03
N ASP A 87 8.75 -12.05 -3.22
CA ASP A 87 9.78 -12.98 -3.70
C ASP A 87 11.02 -12.95 -2.80
N ALA A 88 11.47 -11.75 -2.40
CA ALA A 88 12.58 -11.59 -1.47
C ALA A 88 12.29 -12.25 -0.11
N ILE A 89 11.09 -12.06 0.46
CA ILE A 89 10.65 -12.73 1.70
C ILE A 89 10.57 -14.24 1.53
N SER A 90 10.06 -14.73 0.40
CA SER A 90 9.91 -16.18 0.16
C SER A 90 11.26 -16.90 0.18
N GLY A 91 12.33 -16.21 -0.21
CA GLY A 91 13.70 -16.70 -0.07
C GLY A 91 14.17 -16.93 1.39
N TYR A 92 13.50 -16.35 2.39
CA TYR A 92 13.76 -16.62 3.81
C TYR A 92 13.01 -17.85 4.33
N LEU A 93 11.90 -18.21 3.68
CA LEU A 93 11.03 -19.32 4.11
C LEU A 93 11.45 -20.66 3.51
N ASN A 94 11.99 -20.66 2.29
CA ASN A 94 12.33 -21.87 1.54
C ASN A 94 13.72 -22.43 1.88
N LYS A 95 14.03 -22.57 3.18
CA LYS A 95 15.18 -23.35 3.66
C LYS A 95 14.74 -24.71 4.16
#